data_AF-A0A7Z2PZH9-F1
#
_entry.id   AF-A0A7Z2PZH9-F1
#
_cell.length_a   1.000
_cell.length_b   1.000
_cell.length_c   1.000
_cell.angle_alpha   90.00
_cell.angle_beta   90.00
_cell.angle_gamma   90.00
#
_symmetry.space_group_name_H-M   'P 1'
#
loop_
_entity.id
_entity.type
_entity.pdbx_description
1 polymer ?
#
loop_
_entity_poly.entity_id
_entity_poly.type
_entity_poly.pdbx_seq_one_letter_code
_entity_poly.pdbx_strand_id
1 'polypeptide(L)'
;MISRLATGLWYPLSTLHERRCRHPCKTRFRLAGSAFAGRASNPLGHDERFQITFFLLSRTYPDASWSHSRRKFYELHVAGSSRVATTTVERMAKLWQVEKTVRGQSPDARVAARQQASAAVVADLFDLWQQSLRRISGKSKLAEAIRYAVSRRAIFERFLTDGRIELDSNIVERAIRPQTITRKNSLFAGSDGGGRTWATIATLLQTAKMNNVDPFAWLTLTLQRIANGWPSSEIDALMPWNHAA
;
A
#
# COMPACT_ATOMS: atom_id res chain seq x y z
N MET A 1 10.46 53.26 8.23
CA MET A 1 11.28 54.45 8.52
C MET A 1 10.75 55.05 9.82
N ILE A 2 11.55 54.96 10.91
CA ILE A 2 11.67 55.91 12.06
C ILE A 2 10.38 56.17 12.88
N SER A 3 10.27 56.10 14.22
CA SER A 3 11.25 56.06 15.33
C SER A 3 10.59 55.61 16.65
N ARG A 4 11.44 55.26 17.63
CA ARG A 4 11.17 55.16 19.09
C ARG A 4 10.71 56.52 19.66
N LEU A 5 9.91 56.63 20.73
CA LEU A 5 10.31 56.40 22.13
C LEU A 5 9.14 56.52 23.15
N ALA A 6 9.36 55.86 24.30
CA ALA A 6 8.99 56.26 25.67
C ALA A 6 7.55 56.07 26.19
N THR A 7 7.20 54.82 26.50
CA THR A 7 6.54 54.46 27.77
C THR A 7 6.79 52.97 28.01
N GLY A 8 7.57 52.65 29.03
CA GLY A 8 8.12 51.31 29.27
C GLY A 8 7.08 50.29 29.74
N LEU A 9 6.29 49.74 28.83
CA LEU A 9 5.49 48.54 29.04
C LEU A 9 5.66 47.61 27.83
N TRP A 10 6.34 46.48 28.04
CA TRP A 10 6.37 45.39 27.07
C TRP A 10 5.03 44.65 27.16
N TYR A 11 4.12 44.92 26.24
CA TYR A 11 3.02 44.00 25.94
C TYR A 11 3.15 43.52 24.49
N PRO A 12 3.11 42.20 24.26
CA PRO A 12 3.18 41.63 22.92
C PRO A 12 1.93 42.03 22.13
N LEU A 13 2.14 42.57 20.93
CA LEU A 13 1.08 42.79 19.96
C LEU A 13 0.40 41.45 19.68
N SER A 14 -0.80 41.32 20.24
CA SER A 14 -1.73 40.23 20.07
C SER A 14 -2.48 40.44 18.77
N THR A 15 -1.98 39.81 17.70
CA THR A 15 -2.83 39.33 16.60
C THR A 15 -2.36 37.93 16.19
N LEU A 16 -2.47 37.00 17.14
CA LEU A 16 -2.42 35.54 16.97
C LEU A 16 -3.79 34.96 17.36
N HIS A 17 -4.79 35.23 16.54
CA HIS A 17 -6.11 34.61 16.52
C HIS A 17 -6.58 34.76 15.06
N GLU A 18 -6.82 33.75 14.23
CA GLU A 18 -7.10 32.34 14.43
C GLU A 18 -6.56 31.57 13.22
N ARG A 19 -5.85 30.47 13.47
CA ARG A 19 -5.91 29.26 12.62
C ARG A 19 -5.37 28.10 13.44
N ARG A 20 -6.11 27.75 14.49
CA ARG A 20 -5.96 26.47 15.18
C ARG A 20 -6.27 25.37 14.17
N CYS A 21 -5.24 24.77 13.57
CA CYS A 21 -5.36 23.47 12.93
C CYS A 21 -5.75 22.46 14.02
N ARG A 22 -7.06 22.22 14.19
CA ARG A 22 -7.59 21.27 15.19
C ARG A 22 -7.36 19.80 14.84
N HIS A 23 -6.61 19.48 13.79
CA HIS A 23 -6.24 18.10 13.46
C HIS A 23 -4.74 18.00 13.19
N PRO A 24 -4.03 17.00 13.77
CA PRO A 24 -2.65 16.77 13.38
C PRO A 24 -2.58 16.48 11.87
N CYS A 25 -1.83 17.31 11.14
CA CYS A 25 -1.52 17.28 9.69
C CYS A 25 -1.17 15.87 9.12
N LYS A 26 -0.92 14.91 10.01
CA LYS A 26 -0.76 13.47 9.73
C LYS A 26 -1.88 12.83 8.91
N THR A 27 -3.10 13.36 8.89
CA THR A 27 -4.26 12.69 8.25
C THR A 27 -4.20 12.71 6.71
N ARG A 28 -3.52 13.69 6.08
CA ARG A 28 -3.59 13.88 4.61
C ARG A 28 -2.39 13.35 3.81
N PHE A 29 -1.28 13.05 4.47
CA PHE A 29 -0.21 12.20 3.89
C PHE A 29 -0.70 10.80 3.47
N ARG A 30 -1.91 10.40 3.90
CA ARG A 30 -2.55 9.12 3.60
C ARG A 30 -2.91 8.96 2.12
N LEU A 31 -3.16 10.06 1.40
CA LEU A 31 -3.56 10.06 -0.02
C LEU A 31 -2.38 9.85 -0.99
N ALA A 32 -1.14 10.09 -0.54
CA ALA A 32 0.04 9.88 -1.39
C ALA A 32 0.47 8.41 -1.46
N GLY A 33 -0.04 7.52 -0.60
CA GLY A 33 0.36 6.11 -0.59
C GLY A 33 -0.31 5.27 -1.68
N SER A 34 -1.40 5.77 -2.27
CA SER A 34 -2.37 5.03 -3.10
C SER A 34 -2.07 4.93 -4.59
N ALA A 35 -0.85 5.22 -5.05
CA ALA A 35 -0.43 5.07 -6.46
C ALA A 35 0.70 4.04 -6.76
N PHE A 36 1.22 3.27 -5.79
CA PHE A 36 2.55 2.66 -5.78
C PHE A 36 2.68 1.12 -5.99
N ALA A 37 1.72 0.42 -6.60
CA ALA A 37 1.77 -1.04 -6.75
C ALA A 37 2.02 -1.49 -8.21
N GLY A 38 3.27 -1.37 -8.66
CA GLY A 38 3.73 -1.99 -9.91
C GLY A 38 5.26 -1.99 -9.99
N ARG A 39 5.87 -3.18 -10.09
CA ARG A 39 7.30 -3.32 -10.40
C ARG A 39 7.47 -3.76 -11.86
N ALA A 40 8.62 -3.43 -12.43
CA ALA A 40 9.06 -3.56 -13.83
C ALA A 40 8.97 -4.94 -14.51
N SER A 41 8.59 -6.02 -13.82
CA SER A 41 8.52 -7.38 -14.36
C SER A 41 7.10 -7.92 -14.46
N ASN A 42 6.10 -7.03 -14.48
CA ASN A 42 4.70 -7.41 -14.57
C ASN A 42 4.26 -7.35 -16.05
N PRO A 43 3.74 -8.42 -16.66
CA PRO A 43 3.32 -8.43 -18.06
C PRO A 43 1.99 -7.67 -18.29
N LEU A 44 1.62 -6.76 -17.40
CA LEU A 44 0.37 -6.01 -17.53
C LEU A 44 0.56 -4.84 -18.49
N GLY A 45 -0.40 -4.73 -19.43
CA GLY A 45 -0.45 -3.70 -20.45
C GLY A 45 -0.38 -2.27 -19.90
N HIS A 46 -0.02 -1.35 -20.78
CA HIS A 46 0.27 0.07 -20.51
C HIS A 46 -0.83 0.79 -19.69
N ASP A 47 -2.09 0.35 -19.82
CA ASP A 47 -3.27 0.96 -19.20
C ASP A 47 -3.65 0.36 -17.82
N GLU A 48 -3.10 -0.81 -17.47
CA GLU A 48 -3.47 -1.54 -16.24
C GLU A 48 -2.66 -1.15 -15.01
N ARG A 49 -1.61 -0.33 -15.18
CA ARG A 49 -0.67 0.06 -14.11
C ARG A 49 -1.27 1.07 -13.12
N PHE A 50 -2.32 1.79 -13.52
CA PHE A 50 -2.98 2.80 -12.69
C PHE A 50 -4.12 2.24 -11.82
N GLN A 51 -4.77 1.16 -12.24
CA GLN A 51 -5.95 0.60 -11.54
C GLN A 51 -5.59 -0.12 -10.23
N ILE A 52 -4.42 -0.74 -10.15
CA ILE A 52 -4.08 -1.62 -9.02
C ILE A 52 -3.87 -0.82 -7.72
N THR A 53 -3.43 0.44 -7.80
CA THR A 53 -3.09 1.14 -6.56
C THR A 53 -4.20 2.00 -5.95
N PHE A 54 -5.09 2.57 -6.77
CA PHE A 54 -6.19 3.36 -6.23
C PHE A 54 -7.22 2.48 -5.51
N PHE A 55 -7.40 1.23 -5.96
CA PHE A 55 -8.38 0.29 -5.41
C PHE A 55 -7.95 -0.35 -4.08
N LEU A 56 -6.64 -0.44 -3.79
CA LEU A 56 -6.12 -1.08 -2.56
C LEU A 56 -6.01 -0.15 -1.35
N LEU A 57 -6.10 1.18 -1.53
CA LEU A 57 -5.89 2.13 -0.44
C LEU A 57 -7.10 2.99 -0.07
N SER A 58 -8.15 3.02 -0.89
CA SER A 58 -9.30 3.90 -0.65
C SER A 58 -10.49 3.22 0.05
N ARG A 59 -10.58 1.88 0.07
CA ARG A 59 -11.56 1.12 0.86
C ARG A 59 -11.07 -0.31 1.05
N THR A 60 -11.01 -0.80 2.29
CA THR A 60 -10.66 -2.17 2.74
C THR A 60 -9.17 -2.53 2.96
N TYR A 61 -8.74 -2.37 4.22
CA TYR A 61 -7.79 -3.20 4.98
C TYR A 61 -6.44 -3.62 4.34
N PRO A 62 -5.37 -2.82 4.49
CA PRO A 62 -3.99 -3.28 4.28
C PRO A 62 -3.58 -4.46 5.20
N ASP A 63 -4.35 -4.76 6.24
CA ASP A 63 -4.05 -5.82 7.20
C ASP A 63 -4.57 -7.21 6.77
N ALA A 64 -5.47 -7.28 5.80
CA ALA A 64 -6.19 -8.50 5.42
C ALA A 64 -5.47 -9.31 4.32
N SER A 65 -4.17 -9.60 4.49
CA SER A 65 -3.37 -10.40 3.55
C SER A 65 -3.06 -11.80 4.07
N TRP A 66 -2.80 -12.73 3.16
CA TRP A 66 -2.42 -14.11 3.51
C TRP A 66 -1.12 -14.14 4.33
N SER A 67 -0.17 -13.23 4.07
CA SER A 67 1.06 -13.08 4.86
C SER A 67 0.76 -12.67 6.30
N HIS A 68 -0.16 -11.73 6.52
CA HIS A 68 -0.55 -11.30 7.87
C HIS A 68 -1.27 -12.43 8.63
N SER A 69 -2.20 -13.13 7.97
CA SER A 69 -2.88 -14.30 8.54
C SER A 69 -1.89 -15.40 8.91
N ARG A 70 -0.99 -15.77 7.99
CA ARG A 70 0.04 -16.79 8.21
C ARG A 70 0.92 -16.47 9.41
N ARG A 71 1.29 -15.21 9.64
CA ARG A 71 2.09 -14.79 10.79
C ARG A 71 1.43 -15.17 12.12
N LYS A 72 0.12 -14.91 12.27
CA LYS A 72 -0.63 -15.25 13.50
C LYS A 72 -0.60 -16.75 13.80
N PHE A 73 -0.74 -17.59 12.77
CA PHE A 73 -0.63 -19.05 12.94
C PHE A 73 0.81 -19.51 13.16
N TYR A 74 1.78 -18.87 12.51
CA TYR A 74 3.19 -19.20 12.65
C TYR A 74 3.70 -18.97 14.08
N GLU A 75 3.28 -17.88 14.73
CA GLU A 75 3.62 -17.61 16.13
C GLU A 75 3.14 -18.73 17.06
N LEU A 76 1.96 -19.30 16.81
CA LEU A 76 1.41 -20.43 17.56
C LEU A 76 2.09 -21.77 17.23
N HIS A 77 2.53 -21.92 15.97
CA HIS A 77 3.28 -23.09 15.51
C HIS A 77 4.67 -23.17 16.16
N VAL A 78 5.44 -22.06 16.14
CA VAL A 78 6.77 -21.99 16.77
C VAL A 78 6.68 -22.22 18.27
N ALA A 79 5.62 -21.72 18.91
CA ALA A 79 5.37 -21.96 20.34
C ALA A 79 4.89 -23.40 20.66
N GLY A 80 4.76 -24.29 19.67
CA GLY A 80 4.26 -25.66 19.84
C GLY A 80 2.84 -25.75 20.40
N SER A 81 2.08 -24.65 20.38
CA SER A 81 0.87 -24.49 21.19
C SER A 81 -0.38 -25.09 20.53
N SER A 82 -0.32 -25.46 19.25
CA SER A 82 -1.46 -26.04 18.55
C SER A 82 -1.07 -26.82 17.29
N ARG A 83 -1.56 -28.07 17.20
CA ARG A 83 -1.46 -28.88 15.97
C ARG A 83 -2.23 -28.26 14.80
N VAL A 84 -3.36 -27.60 15.07
CA VAL A 84 -4.15 -26.90 14.03
C VAL A 84 -3.36 -25.74 13.43
N ALA A 85 -2.60 -25.01 14.25
CA ALA A 85 -1.74 -23.93 13.76
C ALA A 85 -0.64 -24.48 12.84
N THR A 86 0.02 -25.57 13.23
CA THR A 86 1.00 -26.28 12.38
C THR A 86 0.41 -26.69 11.04
N THR A 87 -0.69 -27.44 11.06
CA THR A 87 -1.39 -27.88 9.83
C THR A 87 -1.83 -26.70 8.98
N THR A 88 -2.25 -25.60 9.59
CA THR A 88 -2.63 -24.37 8.86
C THR A 88 -1.43 -23.79 8.12
N VAL A 89 -0.27 -23.65 8.77
CA VAL A 89 0.94 -23.08 8.14
C VAL A 89 1.45 -23.99 7.02
N GLU A 90 1.42 -25.31 7.21
CA GLU A 90 1.82 -26.29 6.19
C GLU A 90 0.91 -26.26 4.96
N ARG A 91 -0.41 -26.21 5.16
CA ARG A 91 -1.38 -26.08 4.06
C ARG A 91 -1.22 -24.74 3.35
N MET A 92 -1.07 -23.65 4.11
CA MET A 92 -0.79 -22.33 3.57
C MET A 92 0.45 -22.35 2.67
N ALA A 93 1.53 -23.05 3.05
CA ALA A 93 2.75 -23.12 2.24
C ALA A 93 2.50 -23.62 0.81
N LYS A 94 1.50 -24.48 0.58
CA LYS A 94 1.09 -24.94 -0.76
C LYS A 94 0.65 -23.78 -1.65
N LEU A 95 -0.05 -22.78 -1.10
CA LEU A 95 -0.44 -21.58 -1.84
C LEU A 95 0.79 -20.84 -2.38
N TRP A 96 1.82 -20.67 -1.55
CA TRP A 96 3.07 -20.03 -2.00
C TRP A 96 3.84 -20.84 -3.04
N GLN A 97 3.73 -22.17 -3.03
CA GLN A 97 4.33 -22.99 -4.08
C GLN A 97 3.64 -22.76 -5.43
N VAL A 98 2.31 -22.67 -5.46
CA VAL A 98 1.56 -22.30 -6.67
C VAL A 98 1.91 -20.88 -7.11
N GLU A 99 1.94 -19.91 -6.19
CA GLU A 99 2.28 -18.52 -6.52
C GLU A 99 3.69 -18.36 -7.10
N LYS A 100 4.64 -19.23 -6.71
CA LYS A 100 5.99 -19.23 -7.27
C LYS A 100 6.01 -19.64 -8.75
N THR A 101 5.11 -20.51 -9.19
CA THR A 101 5.05 -20.98 -10.59
C THR A 101 4.29 -20.02 -11.49
N VAL A 102 3.27 -19.34 -10.97
CA VAL A 102 2.42 -18.43 -11.76
C VAL A 102 2.92 -16.99 -11.81
N ARG A 103 3.93 -16.63 -11.01
CA ARG A 103 4.49 -15.27 -10.97
C ARG A 103 5.09 -14.87 -12.31
N GLY A 104 4.72 -13.69 -12.80
CA GLY A 104 5.17 -13.17 -14.08
C GLY A 104 4.38 -13.68 -15.29
N GLN A 105 3.39 -14.55 -15.09
CA GLN A 105 2.44 -14.94 -16.14
C GLN A 105 1.31 -13.90 -16.28
N SER A 106 0.50 -14.02 -17.35
CA SER A 106 -0.67 -13.17 -17.57
C SER A 106 -1.71 -13.34 -16.45
N PRO A 107 -2.57 -12.34 -16.20
CA PRO A 107 -3.66 -12.44 -15.23
C PRO A 107 -4.53 -13.69 -15.43
N ASP A 108 -4.89 -13.99 -16.67
CA ASP A 108 -5.77 -15.13 -16.98
C ASP A 108 -5.11 -16.47 -16.67
N ALA A 109 -3.83 -16.62 -17.03
CA ALA A 109 -3.06 -17.82 -16.71
C ALA A 109 -2.93 -18.02 -15.18
N ARG A 110 -2.72 -16.92 -14.44
CA ARG A 110 -2.70 -16.93 -12.97
C ARG A 110 -4.04 -17.38 -12.40
N VAL A 111 -5.16 -16.85 -12.89
CA VAL A 111 -6.50 -17.24 -12.44
C VAL A 111 -6.74 -18.73 -12.71
N ALA A 112 -6.46 -19.21 -13.92
CA ALA A 112 -6.66 -20.61 -14.29
C ALA A 112 -5.89 -21.56 -13.35
N ALA A 113 -4.60 -21.30 -13.13
CA ALA A 113 -3.77 -22.12 -12.23
C ALA A 113 -4.25 -22.05 -10.77
N ARG A 114 -4.71 -20.89 -10.30
CA ARG A 114 -5.28 -20.71 -8.96
C ARG A 114 -6.59 -21.46 -8.78
N GLN A 115 -7.46 -21.47 -9.78
CA GLN A 115 -8.70 -22.24 -9.74
C GLN A 115 -8.42 -23.75 -9.69
N GLN A 116 -7.41 -24.21 -10.42
CA GLN A 116 -7.04 -25.63 -10.45
C GLN A 116 -6.41 -26.14 -9.15
N ALA A 117 -5.57 -25.32 -8.50
CA ALA A 117 -4.77 -25.76 -7.34
C ALA A 117 -5.09 -25.01 -6.04
N SER A 118 -5.08 -23.68 -6.09
CA SER A 118 -5.22 -22.84 -4.88
C SER A 118 -6.64 -22.86 -4.31
N ALA A 119 -7.68 -22.93 -5.13
CA ALA A 119 -9.07 -22.89 -4.68
C ALA A 119 -9.40 -24.04 -3.71
N ALA A 120 -8.96 -25.26 -4.01
CA ALA A 120 -9.14 -26.41 -3.13
C ALA A 120 -8.41 -26.23 -1.79
N VAL A 121 -7.17 -25.72 -1.81
CA VAL A 121 -6.39 -25.45 -0.58
C VAL A 121 -7.08 -24.39 0.28
N VAL A 122 -7.64 -23.36 -0.33
CA VAL A 122 -8.38 -22.30 0.39
C VAL A 122 -9.65 -22.87 1.02
N ALA A 123 -10.45 -23.64 0.29
CA ALA A 123 -11.65 -24.29 0.82
C ALA A 123 -11.31 -25.20 2.03
N ASP A 124 -10.30 -26.06 1.88
CA ASP A 124 -9.82 -26.96 2.93
C ASP A 124 -9.37 -26.22 4.19
N LEU A 125 -8.75 -25.05 4.04
CA LEU A 125 -8.33 -24.20 5.16
C LEU A 125 -9.54 -23.62 5.89
N PHE A 126 -10.52 -23.08 5.17
CA PHE A 126 -11.74 -22.51 5.77
C PHE A 126 -12.59 -23.57 6.47
N ASP A 127 -12.65 -24.79 5.94
CA ASP A 127 -13.36 -25.89 6.58
C ASP A 127 -12.65 -26.37 7.84
N LEU A 128 -11.32 -26.55 7.79
CA LEU A 128 -10.50 -26.86 8.98
C LEU A 128 -10.72 -25.81 10.08
N TRP A 129 -10.71 -24.54 9.72
CA TRP A 129 -10.90 -23.42 10.64
C TRP A 129 -12.29 -23.41 11.28
N GLN A 130 -13.35 -23.58 10.50
CA GLN A 130 -14.72 -23.63 11.02
C GLN A 130 -14.93 -24.83 11.96
N GLN A 131 -14.42 -26.00 11.59
CA GLN A 131 -14.48 -27.20 12.44
C GLN A 131 -13.69 -27.01 13.74
N SER A 132 -12.51 -26.39 13.65
CA SER A 132 -11.66 -26.13 14.81
C SER A 132 -12.31 -25.16 15.79
N LEU A 133 -12.98 -24.11 15.31
CA LEU A 133 -13.68 -23.14 16.18
C LEU A 133 -14.74 -23.79 17.08
N ARG A 134 -15.39 -24.87 16.63
CA ARG A 134 -16.39 -25.60 17.43
C ARG A 134 -15.78 -26.41 18.58
N ARG A 135 -14.47 -26.65 18.54
CA ARG A 135 -13.76 -27.58 19.45
C ARG A 135 -12.82 -26.88 20.42
N ILE A 136 -12.61 -25.58 20.29
CA ILE A 136 -11.64 -24.82 21.08
C ILE A 136 -12.32 -23.73 21.90
N SER A 137 -11.69 -23.35 23.02
CA SER A 137 -12.16 -22.21 23.81
C SER A 137 -12.12 -20.92 22.98
N GLY A 138 -13.23 -20.18 23.02
CA GLY A 138 -13.38 -18.91 22.32
C GLY A 138 -12.36 -17.85 22.73
N LYS A 139 -11.79 -17.93 23.94
CA LYS A 139 -10.79 -16.97 24.44
C LYS A 139 -9.34 -17.32 24.05
N SER A 140 -9.11 -18.44 23.37
CA SER A 140 -7.76 -18.86 22.97
C SER A 140 -7.19 -17.96 21.85
N LYS A 141 -5.87 -17.77 21.85
CA LYS A 141 -5.15 -17.08 20.75
C LYS A 141 -5.39 -17.75 19.39
N LEU A 142 -5.54 -19.07 19.37
CA LEU A 142 -5.90 -19.82 18.17
C LEU A 142 -7.29 -19.43 17.67
N ALA A 143 -8.29 -19.35 18.56
CA ALA A 143 -9.64 -18.93 18.17
C ALA A 143 -9.67 -17.49 17.65
N GLU A 144 -8.85 -16.60 18.21
CA GLU A 144 -8.67 -15.23 17.69
C GLU A 144 -8.10 -15.24 16.27
N ALA A 145 -7.01 -15.98 16.03
CA ALA A 145 -6.40 -16.11 14.71
C ALA A 145 -7.37 -16.71 13.67
N ILE A 146 -8.15 -17.71 14.06
CA ILE A 146 -9.14 -18.31 13.16
C ILE A 146 -10.28 -17.34 12.87
N ARG A 147 -10.86 -16.68 13.87
CA ARG A 147 -11.93 -15.68 13.65
C ARG A 147 -11.45 -14.53 12.78
N TYR A 148 -10.18 -14.11 12.94
CA TYR A 148 -9.55 -13.13 12.06
C TYR A 148 -9.61 -13.58 10.59
N ALA A 149 -9.27 -14.83 10.32
CA ALA A 149 -9.28 -15.38 8.97
C ALA A 149 -10.71 -15.57 8.41
N VAL A 150 -11.60 -16.20 9.18
CA VAL A 150 -12.98 -16.52 8.78
C VAL A 150 -13.80 -15.26 8.49
N SER A 151 -13.71 -14.24 9.34
CA SER A 151 -14.43 -12.96 9.13
C SER A 151 -14.04 -12.22 7.86
N ARG A 152 -12.92 -12.59 7.21
CA ARG A 152 -12.36 -11.92 6.03
C ARG A 152 -12.29 -12.83 4.81
N ARG A 153 -13.11 -13.89 4.78
CA ARG A 153 -13.12 -14.88 3.70
C ARG A 153 -13.18 -14.27 2.30
N ALA A 154 -14.09 -13.32 2.07
CA ALA A 154 -14.24 -12.66 0.78
C ALA A 154 -12.95 -11.94 0.31
N ILE A 155 -12.14 -11.42 1.24
CA ILE A 155 -10.85 -10.80 0.91
C ILE A 155 -9.83 -11.88 0.53
N PHE A 156 -9.76 -12.96 1.32
CA PHE A 156 -8.85 -14.06 1.08
C PHE A 156 -9.13 -14.85 -0.20
N GLU A 157 -10.37 -14.87 -0.69
CA GLU A 157 -10.75 -15.56 -1.94
C GLU A 157 -10.57 -14.68 -3.18
N ARG A 158 -10.39 -13.36 -3.03
CA ARG A 158 -10.37 -12.43 -4.17
C ARG A 158 -9.24 -12.68 -5.16
N PHE A 159 -8.07 -13.12 -4.69
CA PHE A 159 -6.95 -13.46 -5.58
C PHE A 159 -7.24 -14.68 -6.49
N LEU A 160 -8.22 -15.52 -6.14
CA LEU A 160 -8.63 -16.67 -6.95
C LEU A 160 -9.37 -16.23 -8.21
N THR A 161 -10.05 -15.08 -8.17
CA THR A 161 -10.88 -14.56 -9.28
C THR A 161 -10.19 -13.43 -10.04
N ASP A 162 -9.25 -12.73 -9.41
CA ASP A 162 -8.49 -11.65 -10.02
C ASP A 162 -6.99 -11.96 -10.05
N GLY A 163 -6.49 -12.23 -11.26
CA GLY A 163 -5.10 -12.54 -11.54
C GLY A 163 -4.14 -11.38 -11.28
N ARG A 164 -4.63 -10.13 -11.21
CA ARG A 164 -3.80 -8.95 -10.93
C ARG A 164 -3.45 -8.84 -9.45
N ILE A 165 -4.21 -9.51 -8.58
CA ILE A 165 -3.98 -9.49 -7.13
C ILE A 165 -2.85 -10.47 -6.78
N GLU A 166 -1.91 -9.98 -5.97
CA GLU A 166 -0.86 -10.80 -5.35
C GLU A 166 -1.39 -11.44 -4.06
N LEU A 167 -0.91 -12.66 -3.77
CA LEU A 167 -1.27 -13.36 -2.53
C LEU A 167 -0.76 -12.62 -1.27
N ASP A 168 0.42 -12.01 -1.37
CA ASP A 168 1.09 -11.32 -0.26
C ASP A 168 1.11 -9.80 -0.44
N SER A 169 0.99 -9.08 0.69
CA SER A 169 1.07 -7.61 0.74
C SER A 169 2.51 -7.08 0.72
N ASN A 170 3.53 -7.93 0.66
CA ASN A 170 4.92 -7.49 0.91
C ASN A 170 5.40 -6.51 -0.17
N ILE A 171 4.94 -6.67 -1.40
CA ILE A 171 5.29 -5.75 -2.49
C ILE A 171 4.75 -4.35 -2.20
N VAL A 172 3.48 -4.26 -1.80
CA VAL A 172 2.81 -3.01 -1.44
C VAL A 172 3.47 -2.40 -0.20
N GLU A 173 3.71 -3.21 0.84
CA GLU A 173 4.37 -2.77 2.07
C GLU A 173 5.77 -2.22 1.81
N ARG A 174 6.56 -2.89 0.96
CA ARG A 174 7.90 -2.40 0.56
C ARG A 174 7.81 -1.10 -0.24
N ALA A 175 6.83 -0.97 -1.12
CA ALA A 175 6.66 0.22 -1.95
C ALA A 175 6.22 1.45 -1.12
N ILE A 176 5.35 1.27 -0.12
CA ILE A 176 4.89 2.37 0.73
C ILE A 176 5.87 2.72 1.86
N ARG A 177 6.78 1.81 2.22
CA ARG A 177 7.72 1.98 3.35
C ARG A 177 8.59 3.23 3.28
N PRO A 178 9.21 3.61 2.15
CA PRO A 178 9.97 4.85 2.07
C PRO A 178 9.12 6.08 2.44
N GLN A 179 7.87 6.12 2.01
CA GLN A 179 6.95 7.22 2.31
C GLN A 179 6.55 7.25 3.79
N THR A 180 6.31 6.08 4.40
CA THR A 180 5.97 6.01 5.83
C THR A 180 7.16 6.39 6.71
N ILE A 181 8.39 6.06 6.31
CA ILE A 181 9.62 6.48 6.96
C ILE A 181 9.82 7.99 6.81
N THR A 182 9.70 8.54 5.59
CA THR A 182 9.82 9.98 5.35
C THR A 182 8.80 10.75 6.20
N ARG A 183 7.53 10.33 6.22
CA ARG A 183 6.50 10.93 7.09
C ARG A 183 6.87 10.88 8.57
N LYS A 184 7.47 9.78 9.05
CA LYS A 184 7.93 9.65 10.44
C LYS A 184 9.09 10.61 10.73
N ASN A 185 9.94 10.86 9.76
CA ASN A 185 11.14 11.71 9.89
C ASN A 185 10.85 13.20 9.64
N SER A 186 9.76 13.53 8.94
CA SER A 186 9.31 14.91 8.69
C SER A 186 8.54 15.51 9.88
N LEU A 187 9.13 15.46 11.08
CA LEU A 187 8.48 15.93 12.32
C LEU A 187 8.18 17.44 12.33
N PHE A 188 8.81 18.21 11.44
CA PHE A 188 8.69 19.67 11.33
C PHE A 188 8.05 20.16 10.01
N ALA A 189 7.32 19.30 9.29
CA ALA A 189 6.57 19.75 8.11
C ALA A 189 5.49 20.77 8.53
N GLY A 190 5.77 22.05 8.32
CA GLY A 190 5.10 23.16 8.99
C GLY A 190 3.72 23.58 8.45
N SER A 191 3.17 22.91 7.43
CA SER A 191 1.84 23.24 6.92
C SER A 191 1.16 22.09 6.16
N ASP A 192 -0.18 22.10 6.17
CA ASP A 192 -1.00 21.20 5.35
C ASP A 192 -0.73 21.39 3.84
N GLY A 193 -0.46 22.63 3.42
CA GLY A 193 -0.09 22.96 2.05
C GLY A 193 1.20 22.28 1.61
N GLY A 194 2.24 22.32 2.45
CA GLY A 194 3.51 21.62 2.20
C GLY A 194 3.34 20.11 2.10
N GLY A 195 2.47 19.52 2.95
CA GLY A 195 2.13 18.10 2.86
C GLY A 195 1.44 17.72 1.55
N ARG A 196 0.53 18.58 1.04
CA ARG A 196 -0.13 18.35 -0.26
C ARG A 196 0.85 18.46 -1.42
N THR A 197 1.72 19.47 -1.43
CA THR A 197 2.74 19.62 -2.47
C THR A 197 3.69 18.43 -2.50
N TRP A 198 4.15 17.98 -1.33
CA TRP A 198 4.99 16.78 -1.24
C TRP A 198 4.30 15.52 -1.77
N ALA A 199 3.01 15.34 -1.44
CA ALA A 199 2.22 14.22 -1.96
C ALA A 199 2.15 14.23 -3.49
N THR A 200 1.94 15.40 -4.11
CA THR A 200 1.94 15.53 -5.57
C THR A 200 3.29 15.15 -6.16
N ILE A 201 4.39 15.70 -5.65
CA ILE A 201 5.74 15.42 -6.14
C ILE A 201 6.09 13.93 -5.98
N ALA A 202 5.84 13.35 -4.81
CA ALA A 202 6.12 11.94 -4.54
C ALA A 202 5.34 11.01 -5.50
N THR A 203 4.11 11.37 -5.84
CA THR A 203 3.28 10.64 -6.82
C THR A 203 3.91 10.69 -8.21
N LEU A 204 4.30 11.88 -8.69
CA LEU A 204 4.94 12.05 -10.00
C LEU A 204 6.26 11.27 -10.12
N LEU A 205 7.12 11.38 -9.10
CA LEU A 205 8.39 10.66 -9.07
C LEU A 205 8.20 9.14 -9.09
N GLN A 206 7.15 8.64 -8.44
CA GLN A 206 6.84 7.22 -8.51
C GLN A 206 6.30 6.81 -9.86
N THR A 207 5.44 7.62 -10.48
CA THR A 207 4.96 7.36 -11.83
C THR A 207 6.13 7.19 -12.79
N ALA A 208 7.17 8.02 -12.68
CA ALA A 208 8.42 7.82 -13.45
C ALA A 208 9.06 6.45 -13.14
N LYS A 209 9.27 6.10 -11.86
CA LYS A 209 9.83 4.79 -11.46
C LYS A 209 9.03 3.60 -11.98
N MET A 210 7.69 3.67 -11.96
CA MET A 210 6.81 2.60 -12.44
C MET A 210 6.83 2.43 -13.96
N ASN A 211 7.24 3.48 -14.68
CA ASN A 211 7.48 3.45 -16.12
C ASN A 211 8.95 3.16 -16.48
N ASN A 212 9.77 2.76 -15.51
CA ASN A 212 11.22 2.52 -15.69
C ASN A 212 11.99 3.76 -16.18
N VAL A 213 11.51 4.96 -15.87
CA VAL A 213 12.17 6.22 -16.22
C VAL A 213 12.90 6.77 -14.99
N ASP A 214 14.13 7.27 -15.20
CA ASP A 214 14.86 7.96 -14.13
C ASP A 214 14.08 9.22 -13.68
N PRO A 215 13.61 9.29 -12.42
CA PRO A 215 12.73 10.38 -11.99
C PRO A 215 13.41 11.74 -11.99
N PHE A 216 14.73 11.77 -11.77
CA PHE A 216 15.48 13.03 -11.74
C PHE A 216 15.66 13.59 -13.15
N ALA A 217 16.05 12.75 -14.11
CA ALA A 217 16.16 13.11 -15.52
C ALA A 217 14.81 13.58 -16.09
N TRP A 218 13.74 12.81 -15.86
CA TRP A 218 12.39 13.17 -16.33
C TRP A 218 11.91 14.50 -15.73
N LEU A 219 12.07 14.69 -14.42
CA LEU A 219 11.64 15.92 -13.76
C LEU A 219 12.42 17.14 -14.26
N THR A 220 13.74 16.99 -14.45
CA THR A 220 14.61 18.05 -14.95
C THR A 220 14.17 18.50 -16.35
N LEU A 221 14.01 17.54 -17.28
CA LEU A 221 13.57 17.82 -18.64
C LEU A 221 12.18 18.46 -18.68
N THR A 222 11.25 17.93 -17.88
CA THR A 222 9.89 18.44 -17.78
C THR A 222 9.87 19.89 -17.31
N LEU A 223 10.60 20.21 -16.24
CA LEU A 223 10.67 21.57 -15.72
C LEU A 223 11.37 22.53 -16.70
N GLN A 224 12.41 22.08 -17.42
CA GLN A 224 13.07 22.86 -18.46
C GLN A 224 12.11 23.19 -19.61
N ARG A 225 11.34 22.21 -20.10
CA ARG A 225 10.33 22.42 -21.16
C ARG A 225 9.26 23.41 -20.71
N ILE A 226 8.73 23.26 -19.49
CA ILE A 226 7.76 24.20 -18.92
C ILE A 226 8.34 25.61 -18.82
N ALA A 227 9.57 25.75 -18.32
CA ALA A 227 10.25 27.04 -18.23
C ALA A 227 10.47 27.69 -19.59
N ASN A 228 10.66 26.89 -20.65
CA ASN A 228 10.79 27.34 -22.03
C ASN A 228 9.45 27.60 -22.75
N GLY A 229 8.33 27.64 -22.01
CA GLY A 229 7.03 28.02 -22.56
C GLY A 229 6.24 26.88 -23.20
N TRP A 230 6.45 25.63 -22.76
CA TRP A 230 5.67 24.49 -23.25
C TRP A 230 4.16 24.74 -23.13
N PRO A 231 3.37 24.51 -24.21
CA PRO A 231 1.95 24.83 -24.20
C PRO A 231 1.19 23.91 -23.23
N SER A 232 0.27 24.49 -22.45
CA SER A 232 -0.53 23.72 -21.47
C SER A 232 -1.43 22.67 -22.13
N SER A 233 -1.78 22.83 -23.41
CA SER A 233 -2.53 21.85 -24.19
C SER A 233 -1.74 20.56 -24.48
N GLU A 234 -0.42 20.57 -24.33
CA GLU A 234 0.45 19.42 -24.65
C GLU A 234 1.11 18.83 -23.39
N ILE A 235 0.52 19.02 -22.21
CA ILE A 235 1.05 18.47 -20.95
C ILE A 235 1.18 16.95 -21.02
N ASP A 236 0.29 16.27 -21.73
CA ASP A 236 0.33 14.82 -21.88
C ASP A 236 1.66 14.33 -22.49
N ALA A 237 2.26 15.11 -23.40
CA ALA A 237 3.56 14.79 -23.99
C ALA A 237 4.72 14.83 -22.98
N LEU A 238 4.54 15.48 -21.84
CA LEU A 238 5.52 15.53 -20.74
C LEU A 238 5.39 14.35 -19.78
N MET A 239 4.39 13.49 -19.93
CA MET A 239 4.17 12.39 -18.99
C MET A 239 5.28 11.35 -19.06
N PRO A 240 5.61 10.65 -17.95
CA PRO A 240 6.76 9.77 -17.89
C PRO A 240 6.78 8.64 -18.92
N TRP A 241 5.61 8.16 -19.37
CA TRP A 241 5.53 7.09 -20.37
C TRP A 241 5.88 7.56 -21.80
N ASN A 242 5.89 8.87 -22.05
CA ASN A 242 6.37 9.45 -23.30
C ASN A 242 7.89 9.73 -23.26
N HIS A 243 8.51 9.51 -22.10
CA HIS A 243 9.95 9.66 -21.92
C HIS A 243 10.62 8.31 -22.21
N ALA A 244 10.80 7.99 -23.49
CA ALA A 244 11.66 6.88 -23.88
C ALA A 244 13.10 7.15 -23.42
N ALA A 245 13.75 6.11 -22.90
CA ALA A 245 15.20 6.11 -22.70
C ALA A 245 15.91 5.93 -24.05
#